data_AF-M5RGW6-F1
#
_entry.id   AF-M5RGW6-F1
#
_cell.length_a   1.000
_cell.length_b   1.000
_cell.length_c   1.000
_cell.angle_alpha   90.00
_cell.angle_beta   90.00
_cell.angle_gamma   90.00
#
_symmetry.space_group_name_H-M   'P 1'
#
loop_
_entity.id
_entity.type
_entity.pdbx_description
1 polymer ?
#
loop_
_entity_poly.entity_id
_entity_poly.type
_entity_poly.pdbx_seq_one_letter_code
_entity_poly.pdbx_strand_id
1 'polypeptide(L)'
;MDMQGISPEVVDRFREQYRKLPKPVFAHCKSGKRAGAMMMMHIAAEQGMSGEQTLEQAEKMGFECDQPELEQFVKNYVDSHVAH
;
A
#
# COMPACT_ATOMS: atom_id res chain seq x y z
N MET A 1 -0.23 -1.50 19.04
CA MET A 1 -1.22 -0.75 18.23
C MET A 1 -1.95 -1.80 17.44
N ASP A 2 -3.25 -1.99 17.66
CA ASP A 2 -4.01 -3.04 16.97
C ASP A 2 -3.98 -2.85 15.45
N MET A 3 -3.58 -3.89 14.71
CA MET A 3 -3.68 -3.98 13.24
C MET A 3 -5.14 -4.10 12.76
N GLN A 4 -6.11 -3.71 13.59
CA GLN A 4 -7.54 -3.70 13.28
C GLN A 4 -7.79 -2.67 12.16
N GLY A 5 -7.68 -3.08 10.90
CA GLY A 5 -8.16 -2.30 9.75
C GLY A 5 -7.32 -2.33 8.47
N ILE A 6 -6.22 -3.10 8.39
CA ILE A 6 -5.56 -3.41 7.12
C ILE A 6 -5.65 -4.93 6.93
N SER A 7 -6.50 -5.34 5.99
CA SER A 7 -6.59 -6.71 5.48
C SER A 7 -6.54 -6.65 3.95
N PRO A 8 -6.20 -7.74 3.25
CA PRO A 8 -6.15 -7.76 1.79
C PRO A 8 -7.45 -7.22 1.16
N GLU A 9 -8.61 -7.61 1.70
CA GLU A 9 -9.92 -7.19 1.20
C GLU A 9 -10.15 -5.67 1.37
N VAL A 10 -9.64 -5.09 2.46
CA VAL A 10 -9.70 -3.64 2.67
C VAL A 10 -8.81 -2.91 1.67
N VAL A 11 -7.63 -3.46 1.36
CA VAL A 11 -6.70 -2.88 0.38
C VAL A 11 -7.27 -2.99 -1.03
N ASP A 12 -7.86 -4.12 -1.41
CA ASP A 12 -8.53 -4.27 -2.69
C ASP A 12 -9.67 -3.27 -2.85
N ARG A 13 -10.54 -3.16 -1.83
CA ARG A 13 -11.61 -2.15 -1.84
C ARG A 13 -11.04 -0.74 -1.97
N PHE A 14 -9.97 -0.42 -1.26
CA PHE A 14 -9.30 0.88 -1.40
C PHE A 14 -8.83 1.11 -2.85
N ARG A 15 -8.15 0.14 -3.46
CA ARG A 15 -7.62 0.23 -4.84
C ARG A 15 -8.75 0.41 -5.85
N GLU A 16 -9.83 -0.37 -5.73
CA GLU A 16 -10.99 -0.25 -6.60
C GLU A 16 -11.66 1.12 -6.51
N GLN A 17 -11.85 1.64 -5.29
CA GLN A 17 -12.44 2.97 -5.11
C GLN A 17 -11.50 4.05 -5.63
N TYR A 18 -10.20 3.95 -5.34
CA TYR A 18 -9.20 4.89 -5.82
C TYR A 18 -9.19 5.01 -7.34
N ARG A 19 -9.32 3.90 -8.09
CA ARG A 19 -9.42 3.92 -9.56
C ARG A 19 -10.66 4.67 -10.07
N LYS A 20 -11.76 4.65 -9.33
CA LYS A 20 -13.05 5.26 -9.72
C LYS A 20 -13.18 6.74 -9.37
N LEU A 21 -12.36 7.25 -8.45
CA LEU A 21 -12.45 8.64 -7.98
C LEU A 21 -11.90 9.63 -9.03
N PRO A 22 -12.59 10.77 -9.27
CA PRO A 22 -12.05 11.86 -10.06
C PRO A 22 -10.80 12.43 -9.40
N LYS A 23 -9.81 12.84 -10.21
CA LYS A 23 -8.51 13.31 -9.72
C LYS A 23 -8.50 14.85 -9.64
N PRO A 24 -7.77 15.46 -8.67
CA PRO A 24 -6.83 14.85 -7.72
C PRO A 24 -7.49 14.19 -6.50
N VAL A 25 -6.81 13.21 -5.90
CA VAL A 25 -7.25 12.52 -4.66
C VAL A 25 -6.22 12.75 -3.56
N PHE A 26 -6.70 13.14 -2.38
CA PHE A 26 -5.89 13.23 -1.16
C PHE A 26 -6.30 12.13 -0.18
N ALA A 27 -5.38 11.20 0.09
CA ALA A 27 -5.58 10.12 1.05
C ALA A 27 -4.86 10.44 2.37
N HIS A 28 -5.54 10.26 3.51
CA HIS A 28 -4.97 10.57 4.82
C HIS A 28 -5.33 9.52 5.88
N CYS A 29 -4.51 9.47 6.93
CA CYS A 29 -4.80 8.79 8.18
C CYS A 29 -4.13 9.57 9.33
N LYS A 30 -4.29 9.13 10.59
CA LYS A 30 -3.73 9.82 11.76
C LYS A 30 -2.24 10.21 11.62
N SER A 31 -1.40 9.27 11.13
CA SER A 31 0.06 9.46 11.00
C SER A 31 0.54 9.41 9.55
N GLY A 32 -0.36 9.41 8.57
CA GLY A 32 -0.01 9.18 7.15
C GLY A 32 0.36 7.72 6.79
N LYS A 33 0.89 6.92 7.72
CA LYS A 33 1.43 5.56 7.47
C LYS A 33 0.47 4.62 6.73
N ARG A 34 -0.77 4.49 7.18
CA ARG A 34 -1.75 3.59 6.52
C ARG A 34 -2.12 4.07 5.13
N ALA A 35 -2.29 5.38 4.96
CA ALA A 35 -2.62 5.97 3.66
C ALA A 35 -1.46 5.77 2.67
N GLY A 36 -0.21 5.99 3.12
CA GLY A 36 0.98 5.73 2.32
C GLY A 36 1.10 4.25 1.94
N ALA A 37 0.96 3.32 2.89
CA ALA A 37 1.01 1.89 2.61
C ALA A 37 -0.06 1.44 1.59
N MET A 38 -1.32 1.89 1.76
CA MET A 38 -2.40 1.60 0.81
C MET A 38 -2.08 2.11 -0.59
N MET A 39 -1.49 3.31 -0.69
CA MET A 39 -1.12 3.92 -1.95
C MET A 39 0.07 3.22 -2.60
N MET A 40 1.07 2.79 -1.80
CA MET A 40 2.21 2.01 -2.27
C MET A 40 1.77 0.65 -2.82
N MET A 41 0.89 -0.07 -2.13
CA MET A 41 0.34 -1.33 -2.62
C MET A 41 -0.48 -1.16 -3.91
N HIS A 42 -1.19 -0.03 -4.06
CA HIS A 42 -1.85 0.30 -5.32
C HIS A 42 -0.83 0.50 -6.45
N ILE A 43 0.16 1.39 -6.26
CA ILE A 43 1.17 1.71 -7.26
C ILE A 43 1.95 0.46 -7.68
N ALA A 44 2.42 -0.32 -6.70
CA ALA A 44 3.17 -1.54 -6.94
C ALA A 44 2.38 -2.55 -7.78
N ALA A 45 1.11 -2.75 -7.46
CA ALA A 45 0.27 -3.68 -8.20
C ALA A 45 -0.13 -3.17 -9.59
N GLU A 46 -0.21 -1.85 -9.82
CA GLU A 46 -0.38 -1.28 -11.16
C GLU A 46 0.89 -1.40 -12.01
N GLN A 47 2.06 -1.32 -11.37
CA GLN A 47 3.37 -1.31 -12.05
C GLN A 47 4.03 -2.70 -12.13
N GLY A 48 3.37 -3.74 -11.61
CA GLY A 48 3.91 -5.10 -11.59
C GLY A 48 5.21 -5.24 -10.77
N MET A 49 5.36 -4.43 -9.72
CA MET A 49 6.55 -4.44 -8.87
C MET A 49 6.52 -5.63 -7.91
N SER A 50 7.67 -6.21 -7.58
CA SER A 50 7.74 -7.14 -6.45
C SER A 50 7.53 -6.43 -5.12
N GLY A 51 7.23 -7.19 -4.07
CA GLY A 51 7.15 -6.67 -2.71
C GLY A 51 8.46 -5.99 -2.26
N GLU A 52 9.62 -6.51 -2.64
CA GLU A 52 10.92 -5.89 -2.34
C GLU A 52 11.11 -4.56 -3.07
N GLN A 53 10.82 -4.52 -4.37
CA GLN A 53 10.85 -3.29 -5.16
C GLN A 53 9.89 -2.23 -4.59
N THR A 54 8.75 -2.69 -4.05
CA THR A 54 7.76 -1.80 -3.42
C THR A 54 8.32 -1.13 -2.17
N LEU A 55 9.02 -1.88 -1.32
CA LEU A 55 9.62 -1.34 -0.10
C LEU A 55 10.72 -0.34 -0.43
N GLU A 56 11.61 -0.66 -1.36
CA GLU A 56 12.65 0.28 -1.82
C GLU A 56 12.05 1.57 -2.39
N GLN A 57 10.95 1.46 -3.14
CA GLN A 57 10.26 2.63 -3.70
C GLN A 57 9.57 3.45 -2.61
N ALA A 58 9.01 2.80 -1.59
CA ALA A 58 8.41 3.49 -0.45
C ALA A 58 9.45 4.36 0.29
N GLU A 59 10.62 3.80 0.55
CA GLU A 59 11.74 4.55 1.17
C GLU A 59 12.17 5.75 0.32
N LYS A 60 12.32 5.57 -1.00
CA LYS A 60 12.65 6.68 -1.93
C LYS A 60 11.62 7.80 -1.93
N MET A 61 10.36 7.48 -1.63
CA MET A 61 9.25 8.43 -1.55
C MET A 61 9.12 9.08 -0.16
N GLY A 62 10.05 8.79 0.77
CA GLY A 62 10.02 9.30 2.14
C GLY A 62 8.98 8.61 3.03
N PHE A 63 8.48 7.45 2.60
CA PHE A 63 7.61 6.63 3.41
C PHE A 63 8.45 5.68 4.27
N GLU A 64 8.66 6.06 5.53
CA GLU A 64 9.32 5.18 6.51
C GLU A 64 8.30 4.16 7.04
N CYS A 65 8.45 2.90 6.62
CA CYS A 65 7.69 1.79 7.16
C CYS A 65 8.35 1.27 8.44
N ASP A 66 8.32 2.06 9.51
CA ASP A 66 8.96 1.75 10.81
C ASP A 66 8.24 0.65 11.62
N GLN A 67 7.27 -0.05 11.01
CA GLN A 67 6.54 -1.16 11.61
C GLN A 67 6.82 -2.43 10.79
N PRO A 68 7.62 -3.38 11.31
CA PRO A 68 7.98 -4.61 10.61
C PRO A 68 6.78 -5.42 10.13
N GLU A 69 5.68 -5.40 10.89
CA GLU A 69 4.45 -6.11 10.52
C GLU A 69 3.74 -5.45 9.33
N LEU A 70 3.80 -4.11 9.20
CA LEU A 70 3.26 -3.39 8.05
C LEU A 70 4.12 -3.61 6.81
N GLU A 71 5.44 -3.64 6.99
CA GLU A 71 6.40 -3.93 5.92
C GLU A 71 6.16 -5.32 5.33
N GLN A 72 6.07 -6.33 6.20
CA GLN A 72 5.80 -7.71 5.78
C GLN A 72 4.42 -7.84 5.13
N PHE A 73 3.41 -7.12 5.63
CA PHE A 73 2.09 -7.11 5.02
C PHE A 73 2.13 -6.53 3.61
N VAL A 74 2.78 -5.38 3.41
CA VAL A 74 2.92 -4.74 2.08
C VAL A 74 3.60 -5.69 1.11
N LYS A 75 4.73 -6.31 1.52
CA LYS A 75 5.46 -7.28 0.70
C LYS A 75 4.56 -8.43 0.25
N ASN A 76 3.94 -9.12 1.22
CA ASN A 76 3.09 -10.28 0.95
C ASN A 76 1.86 -9.93 0.09
N TYR A 77 1.25 -8.78 0.35
CA TYR A 77 0.10 -8.33 -0.41
C TYR A 77 0.48 -8.08 -1.88
N VAL A 78 1.58 -7.37 -2.13
CA VAL A 78 2.02 -7.09 -3.51
C VAL A 78 2.39 -8.37 -4.23
N ASP A 79 3.19 -9.23 -3.62
CA ASP A 79 3.64 -10.50 -4.23
C ASP A 79 2.47 -11.42 -4.58
N SER A 80 1.33 -11.31 -3.90
CA SER A 80 0.12 -12.09 -4.19
C SER A 80 -0.85 -11.43 -5.19
N HIS A 81 -0.69 -10.14 -5.49
CA HIS A 81 -1.62 -9.36 -6.34
C HIS A 81 -0.97 -8.82 -7.61
N VAL A 82 0.30 -9.11 -7.82
CA VAL A 82 1.00 -8.87 -9.08
C VAL A 82 0.90 -10.17 -9.89
N ALA A 83 0.13 -10.12 -10.97
CA ALA A 83 0.11 -11.21 -11.94
C ALA A 83 1.49 -11.31 -12.61
N HIS A 84 2.10 -12.49 -12.56
CA HIS A 84 3.18 -12.86 -13.48
C HIS A 84 2.64 -12.96 -14.91
#